data_AF-A0AAE8FQE0-F1
#
_entry.id   AF-A0AAE8FQE0-F1
#
_cell.length_a   1.000
_cell.length_b   1.000
_cell.length_c   1.000
_cell.angle_alpha   90.00
_cell.angle_beta   90.00
_cell.angle_gamma   90.00
#
_symmetry.space_group_name_H-M   'P 1'
#
loop_
_entity.id
_entity.type
_entity.pdbx_description
1 polymer ?
#
loop_
_entity_poly.entity_id
_entity_poly.type
_entity_poly.pdbx_seq_one_letter_code
_entity_poly.pdbx_strand_id
1 'polypeptide(L)'
;TNASIKLTKKAEEAGVDAVMLVVPYYNKPSQEGMYAHFKAIAESTSLPVMLYNVPGRTVASLAPETTIKLAQIPNIVAIKEASGDLDAMTKSIAETPEDVDVYSGDDSLTLPAVAIGARGVVSVASHIVGLDMQQMLKSYASG
;
A
#
# COMPACT_ATOMS: atom_id res chain seq x y z
N THR A 1 4.11 9.51 14.44
CA THR A 1 5.33 9.64 13.62
C THR A 1 6.56 9.09 14.33
N ASN A 2 7.00 9.67 15.45
CA ASN A 2 8.23 9.24 16.14
C ASN A 2 8.26 7.74 16.50
N ALA A 3 7.15 7.18 16.97
CA ALA A 3 7.04 5.75 17.24
C ALA A 3 7.25 4.89 15.98
N SER A 4 6.64 5.29 14.85
CA SER A 4 6.81 4.61 13.55
C SER A 4 8.25 4.67 13.05
N ILE A 5 8.92 5.83 13.17
CA ILE A 5 10.34 5.97 12.82
C ILE A 5 11.20 5.02 13.67
N LYS A 6 10.97 4.98 14.99
CA LYS A 6 11.71 4.09 15.90
C LYS A 6 11.53 2.62 15.53
N LEU A 7 10.31 2.20 15.17
CA LEU A 7 10.04 0.82 14.75
C LEU A 7 10.62 0.50 13.37
N THR A 8 10.58 1.45 12.44
CA THR A 8 11.14 1.29 11.09
C THR A 8 12.64 1.05 11.16
N LYS A 9 13.37 1.83 11.96
CA LYS A 9 14.82 1.63 12.16
C LYS A 9 15.14 0.26 12.77
N LYS A 10 14.32 -0.20 13.72
CA LYS A 10 14.47 -1.56 14.28
C LYS A 10 14.20 -2.66 13.25
N ALA A 11 13.25 -2.44 12.34
CA ALA A 11 12.98 -3.39 11.26
C ALA A 11 14.16 -3.44 10.27
N GLU A 12 14.73 -2.28 9.93
CA GLU A 12 15.95 -2.18 9.13
C GLU A 12 17.14 -2.88 9.79
N GLU A 13 17.37 -2.67 11.08
CA GLU A 13 18.38 -3.40 11.86
C GLU A 13 18.14 -4.91 11.89
N ALA A 14 16.89 -5.35 11.79
CA ALA A 14 16.53 -6.77 11.73
C ALA A 14 16.75 -7.40 10.34
N GLY A 15 17.09 -6.60 9.32
CA GLY A 15 17.42 -7.07 7.98
C GLY A 15 16.21 -7.45 7.12
N VAL A 16 15.05 -6.82 7.33
CA VAL A 16 13.89 -7.01 6.44
C VAL A 16 14.10 -6.33 5.08
N ASP A 17 13.48 -6.85 4.03
CA ASP A 17 13.62 -6.30 2.68
C ASP A 17 12.82 -5.01 2.45
N ALA A 18 11.75 -4.78 3.22
CA ALA A 18 10.86 -3.63 3.09
C ALA A 18 10.02 -3.43 4.37
N VAL A 19 9.36 -2.27 4.47
CA VAL A 19 8.37 -1.98 5.52
C VAL A 19 7.03 -1.58 4.94
N MET A 20 5.95 -1.91 5.65
CA MET A 20 4.60 -1.46 5.33
C MET A 20 4.11 -0.46 6.38
N LEU A 21 3.65 0.70 5.94
CA LEU A 21 3.22 1.79 6.80
C LEU A 21 1.72 2.06 6.61
N VAL A 22 0.96 1.86 7.69
CA VAL A 22 -0.49 2.10 7.70
C VAL A 22 -0.84 3.54 8.06
N VAL A 23 -1.94 4.06 7.50
CA VAL A 23 -2.54 5.35 7.90
C VAL A 23 -2.73 5.42 9.43
N PRO A 24 -2.41 6.54 10.10
CA PRO A 24 -2.62 6.70 11.54
C PRO A 24 -4.08 6.48 11.96
N TYR A 25 -4.31 5.47 12.81
CA TYR A 25 -5.60 4.80 12.97
C TYR A 25 -6.51 5.32 14.11
N TYR A 26 -6.21 6.47 14.72
CA TYR A 26 -7.01 7.00 15.84
C TYR A 26 -7.14 8.53 15.81
N ASN A 27 -6.02 9.21 15.63
CA ASN A 27 -5.91 10.66 15.70
C ASN A 27 -6.43 11.40 14.46
N LYS A 28 -6.85 10.69 13.40
CA LYS A 28 -7.48 11.23 12.19
C LYS A 28 -6.79 12.50 11.64
N PRO A 29 -5.49 12.42 11.30
CA PRO A 29 -4.76 13.55 10.74
C PRO A 29 -5.41 14.05 9.44
N SER A 30 -5.13 15.31 9.09
CA SER A 30 -5.45 15.83 7.75
C SER A 30 -4.62 15.12 6.67
N GLN A 31 -4.99 15.28 5.39
CA GLN A 31 -4.19 14.78 4.27
C GLN A 31 -2.75 15.31 4.31
N GLU A 32 -2.56 16.59 4.65
CA GLU A 32 -1.22 17.18 4.83
C GLU A 32 -0.47 16.54 6.02
N GLY A 33 -1.18 16.27 7.11
CA GLY A 33 -0.60 15.55 8.26
C GLY A 33 -0.20 14.12 7.91
N MET A 34 -0.98 13.41 7.08
CA MET A 34 -0.64 12.09 6.57
C MET A 34 0.57 12.14 5.63
N TYR A 35 0.61 13.11 4.71
CA TYR A 35 1.75 13.32 3.83
C TYR A 35 3.04 13.53 4.64
N ALA A 36 3.04 14.49 5.57
CA ALA A 36 4.19 14.76 6.43
C ALA A 36 4.57 13.55 7.29
N HIS A 37 3.59 12.78 7.76
CA HIS A 37 3.82 11.56 8.54
C HIS A 37 4.59 10.50 7.75
N PHE A 38 4.09 10.13 6.56
CA PHE A 38 4.71 9.10 5.74
C PHE A 38 6.06 9.55 5.20
N LYS A 39 6.17 10.80 4.72
CA LYS A 39 7.42 11.38 4.27
C LYS A 39 8.51 11.32 5.34
N ALA A 40 8.20 11.73 6.57
CA ALA A 40 9.15 11.69 7.68
C ALA A 40 9.62 10.27 8.03
N ILE A 41 8.80 9.25 7.81
CA ILE A 41 9.22 7.85 8.04
C ILE A 41 10.07 7.35 6.87
N ALA A 42 9.64 7.59 5.63
CA ALA A 42 10.36 7.21 4.43
C ALA A 42 11.78 7.82 4.38
N GLU A 43 11.94 9.09 4.75
CA GLU A 43 13.24 9.76 4.86
C GLU A 43 14.13 9.25 6.01
N SER A 44 13.59 8.43 6.92
CA SER A 44 14.31 7.95 8.10
C SER A 44 14.97 6.57 7.94
N THR A 45 14.78 5.92 6.79
CA THR A 45 15.24 4.57 6.47
C THR A 45 15.71 4.46 5.03
N SER A 46 16.59 3.51 4.73
CA SER A 46 16.97 3.18 3.35
C SER A 46 16.07 2.10 2.72
N LEU A 47 15.18 1.50 3.51
CA LEU A 47 14.30 0.43 3.05
C LEU A 47 13.24 0.92 2.05
N PRO A 48 12.83 0.05 1.10
CA PRO A 48 11.59 0.20 0.37
C PRO A 48 10.37 0.25 1.29
N VAL A 49 9.41 1.10 0.95
CA VAL A 49 8.22 1.40 1.72
C VAL A 49 6.97 1.08 0.91
N MET A 50 6.07 0.32 1.51
CA MET A 50 4.70 0.12 1.04
C MET A 50 3.73 0.97 1.88
N LEU A 51 2.97 1.85 1.25
CA LEU A 51 1.87 2.56 1.91
C LEU A 51 0.69 1.62 2.11
N TYR A 52 -0.06 1.77 3.20
CA TYR A 52 -1.25 0.95 3.45
C TYR A 52 -2.45 1.82 3.85
N ASN A 53 -3.45 1.86 2.96
CA ASN A 53 -4.72 2.53 3.16
C ASN A 53 -5.83 1.50 3.46
N VAL A 54 -6.49 1.65 4.61
CA VAL A 54 -7.57 0.75 5.08
C VAL A 54 -8.55 1.51 5.97
N PRO A 55 -9.36 2.43 5.41
CA PRO A 55 -10.22 3.34 6.17
C PRO A 55 -11.16 2.63 7.15
N GLY A 56 -11.63 1.43 6.81
CA GLY A 56 -12.45 0.60 7.70
C GLY A 56 -11.78 0.22 9.03
N ARG A 57 -10.45 0.35 9.14
CA ARG A 57 -9.66 0.10 10.36
C ARG A 57 -9.00 1.35 10.93
N THR A 58 -8.74 2.35 10.10
CA THR A 58 -7.97 3.54 10.48
C THR A 58 -8.83 4.77 10.76
N VAL A 59 -10.14 4.71 10.50
CA VAL A 59 -11.11 5.81 10.64
C VAL A 59 -10.70 7.11 9.92
N ALA A 60 -9.75 7.00 8.99
CA ALA A 60 -9.21 8.03 8.12
C ALA A 60 -8.73 7.36 6.82
N SER A 61 -9.00 7.98 5.67
CA SER A 61 -8.59 7.48 4.36
C SER A 61 -7.45 8.32 3.79
N LEU A 62 -6.47 7.68 3.16
CA LEU A 62 -5.48 8.36 2.34
C LEU A 62 -6.10 8.65 0.97
N ALA A 63 -6.22 9.92 0.61
CA ALA A 63 -6.81 10.30 -0.67
C ALA A 63 -5.86 9.93 -1.82
N PRO A 64 -6.37 9.57 -3.03
CA PRO A 64 -5.53 9.29 -4.19
C PRO A 64 -4.51 10.39 -4.47
N GLU A 65 -4.90 11.67 -4.36
CA GLU A 65 -4.00 12.81 -4.59
C GLU A 65 -2.82 12.83 -3.61
N THR A 66 -3.05 12.39 -2.37
CA THR A 66 -1.99 12.31 -1.36
C THR A 66 -1.13 11.07 -1.58
N THR A 67 -1.73 9.94 -1.96
CA THR A 67 -1.03 8.72 -2.36
C THR A 67 -0.08 9.00 -3.53
N ILE A 68 -0.56 9.66 -4.58
CA ILE A 68 0.24 10.02 -5.78
C ILE A 68 1.41 10.94 -5.42
N LYS A 69 1.18 11.92 -4.54
CA LYS A 69 2.27 12.79 -4.04
C LYS A 69 3.32 12.03 -3.24
N LEU A 70 2.90 11.09 -2.40
CA LEU A 70 3.82 10.24 -1.63
C LEU A 70 4.60 9.29 -2.53
N ALA A 71 3.98 8.75 -3.57
CA ALA A 71 4.63 7.87 -4.54
C ALA A 71 5.79 8.53 -5.31
N GLN A 72 5.93 9.86 -5.26
CA GLN A 72 7.09 10.58 -5.80
C GLN A 72 8.33 10.50 -4.89
N ILE A 73 8.20 9.96 -3.67
CA ILE A 73 9.33 9.80 -2.73
C ILE A 73 10.10 8.52 -3.14
N PRO A 74 11.42 8.60 -3.38
CA PRO A 74 12.16 7.54 -4.08
C PRO A 74 12.08 6.13 -3.50
N ASN A 75 11.92 5.98 -2.18
CA ASN A 75 11.81 4.67 -1.54
C ASN A 75 10.37 4.25 -1.24
N ILE A 76 9.35 4.99 -1.68
CA ILE A 76 7.96 4.53 -1.67
C ILE A 76 7.70 3.80 -2.99
N VAL A 77 7.72 2.47 -2.93
CA VAL A 77 7.72 1.61 -4.12
C VAL A 77 6.40 0.85 -4.31
N ALA A 78 5.51 0.89 -3.31
CA ALA A 78 4.25 0.18 -3.40
C ALA A 78 3.13 0.81 -2.58
N ILE A 79 1.90 0.51 -2.96
CA ILE A 79 0.68 0.90 -2.26
C ILE A 79 -0.17 -0.36 -2.06
N LYS A 80 -0.60 -0.63 -0.84
CA LYS A 80 -1.66 -1.58 -0.52
C LYS A 80 -2.95 -0.80 -0.31
N GLU A 81 -3.87 -0.93 -1.24
CA GLU A 81 -5.16 -0.22 -1.23
C GLU A 81 -6.29 -1.17 -0.81
N ALA A 82 -6.89 -0.91 0.35
CA ALA A 82 -7.92 -1.74 0.98
C ALA A 82 -9.16 -0.93 1.41
N SER A 83 -9.43 0.20 0.75
CA SER A 83 -10.68 0.95 0.90
C SER A 83 -11.87 0.27 0.24
N GLY A 84 -11.62 -0.59 -0.76
CA GLY A 84 -12.65 -1.17 -1.62
C GLY A 84 -13.13 -0.25 -2.73
N ASP A 85 -12.51 0.93 -2.89
CA ASP A 85 -12.83 1.92 -3.91
C ASP A 85 -11.97 1.70 -5.16
N LEU A 86 -12.55 1.07 -6.19
CA LEU A 86 -11.87 0.79 -7.46
C LEU A 86 -11.62 2.06 -8.29
N ASP A 87 -12.42 3.12 -8.13
CA ASP A 87 -12.20 4.38 -8.84
C ASP A 87 -10.96 5.09 -8.28
N ALA A 88 -10.84 5.14 -6.94
CA ALA A 88 -9.66 5.65 -6.25
C ALA A 88 -8.40 4.83 -6.56
N MET A 89 -8.52 3.50 -6.64
CA MET A 89 -7.43 2.60 -7.01
C MET A 89 -7.01 2.83 -8.47
N THR A 90 -7.96 2.92 -9.40
CA THR A 90 -7.70 3.20 -10.83
C THR A 90 -6.95 4.52 -10.99
N LYS A 91 -7.38 5.57 -10.29
CA LYS A 91 -6.71 6.87 -10.31
C LYS A 91 -5.26 6.77 -9.80
N SER A 92 -5.05 6.03 -8.71
CA SER A 92 -3.71 5.83 -8.16
C SER A 92 -2.83 5.08 -9.16
N ILE A 93 -3.30 3.95 -9.72
CA ILE A 93 -2.59 3.17 -10.76
C ILE A 93 -2.21 4.05 -11.96
N ALA A 94 -3.10 4.92 -12.42
CA ALA A 94 -2.90 5.74 -13.61
C ALA A 94 -1.94 6.93 -13.39
N GLU A 95 -1.83 7.46 -12.16
CA GLU A 95 -1.13 8.72 -11.88
C GLU A 95 0.13 8.54 -11.00
N THR A 96 0.37 7.36 -10.42
CA THR A 96 1.64 7.04 -9.78
C THR A 96 2.73 6.72 -10.81
N PRO A 97 4.03 6.88 -10.46
CA PRO A 97 5.12 6.43 -11.32
C PRO A 97 5.00 4.95 -11.70
N GLU A 98 5.48 4.57 -12.90
CA GLU A 98 5.38 3.20 -13.42
C GLU A 98 6.09 2.15 -12.56
N ASP A 99 7.08 2.57 -11.77
CA ASP A 99 7.84 1.74 -10.84
C ASP A 99 7.19 1.62 -9.44
N VAL A 100 6.02 2.21 -9.23
CA VAL A 100 5.23 2.08 -8.00
C VAL A 100 4.09 1.09 -8.19
N ASP A 101 4.20 -0.07 -7.57
CA ASP A 101 3.19 -1.13 -7.66
C ASP A 101 1.97 -0.83 -6.76
N VAL A 102 0.75 -0.94 -7.31
CA VAL A 102 -0.49 -0.92 -6.51
C VAL A 102 -1.00 -2.34 -6.30
N TYR A 103 -1.21 -2.75 -5.05
CA TYR A 103 -1.74 -4.05 -4.64
C TYR A 103 -3.13 -3.89 -4.02
N SER A 104 -4.02 -4.82 -4.32
CA SER A 104 -5.26 -4.97 -3.55
C SER A 104 -4.95 -5.41 -2.11
N GLY A 105 -5.66 -4.84 -1.15
CA GLY A 105 -5.73 -5.36 0.21
C GLY A 105 -7.05 -6.04 0.56
N ASP A 106 -7.96 -6.19 -0.40
CA ASP A 106 -9.22 -6.94 -0.28
C ASP A 106 -9.19 -8.17 -1.20
N ASP A 107 -9.27 -9.35 -0.59
CA ASP A 107 -9.22 -10.63 -1.29
C ASP A 107 -10.35 -10.77 -2.32
N SER A 108 -11.55 -10.29 -1.98
CA SER A 108 -12.74 -10.40 -2.84
C SER A 108 -12.66 -9.53 -4.09
N LEU A 109 -11.85 -8.46 -4.02
CA LEU A 109 -11.62 -7.53 -5.13
C LEU A 109 -10.34 -7.83 -5.90
N THR A 110 -9.65 -8.94 -5.63
CA THR A 110 -8.37 -9.28 -6.30
C THR A 110 -8.52 -9.27 -7.81
N LEU A 111 -9.50 -9.99 -8.36
CA LEU A 111 -9.69 -10.09 -9.81
C LEU A 111 -10.09 -8.74 -10.45
N PRO A 112 -11.07 -7.99 -9.90
CA PRO A 112 -11.34 -6.62 -10.35
C PRO A 112 -10.13 -5.68 -10.28
N ALA A 113 -9.33 -5.76 -9.21
CA ALA A 113 -8.16 -4.90 -9.03
C ALA A 113 -7.09 -5.17 -10.09
N VAL A 114 -6.74 -6.43 -10.34
CA VAL A 114 -5.77 -6.74 -11.42
C VAL A 114 -6.32 -6.41 -12.80
N ALA A 115 -7.65 -6.46 -12.98
CA ALA A 115 -8.30 -6.04 -14.22
C ALA A 115 -8.14 -4.55 -14.56
N ILE A 116 -7.97 -3.70 -13.54
CA ILE A 116 -7.71 -2.25 -13.71
C ILE A 116 -6.22 -1.88 -13.61
N GLY A 117 -5.32 -2.88 -13.55
CA GLY A 117 -3.87 -2.68 -13.57
C GLY A 117 -3.16 -2.83 -12.22
N ALA A 118 -3.83 -3.29 -11.16
CA ALA A 118 -3.13 -3.61 -9.92
C ALA A 118 -2.13 -4.77 -10.13
N ARG A 119 -1.00 -4.72 -9.44
CA ARG A 119 0.08 -5.71 -9.52
C ARG A 119 -0.31 -7.07 -8.94
N GLY A 120 -1.20 -7.10 -7.96
CA GLY A 120 -1.62 -8.31 -7.28
C GLY A 120 -2.37 -8.02 -5.98
N VAL A 121 -2.20 -8.89 -4.98
CA VAL A 121 -2.90 -8.80 -3.69
C VAL A 121 -1.97 -9.09 -2.52
N VAL A 122 -2.11 -8.33 -1.44
CA VAL A 122 -1.54 -8.66 -0.12
C VAL A 122 -2.65 -9.30 0.71
N SER A 123 -2.73 -10.63 0.59
CA SER A 123 -3.91 -11.45 0.89
C SER A 123 -3.97 -12.00 2.32
N VAL A 124 -5.18 -12.10 2.87
CA VAL A 124 -5.46 -12.91 4.07
C VAL A 124 -5.83 -14.34 3.65
N ALA A 125 -6.71 -14.49 2.66
CA ALA A 125 -7.18 -15.80 2.18
C ALA A 125 -6.03 -16.74 1.74
N SER A 126 -4.91 -16.19 1.29
CA SER A 126 -3.73 -16.95 0.85
C SER A 126 -3.12 -17.84 1.94
N HIS A 127 -3.40 -17.59 3.22
CA HIS A 127 -2.99 -18.47 4.32
C HIS A 127 -3.64 -19.85 4.25
N ILE A 128 -4.79 -19.96 3.56
CA ILE A 128 -5.55 -21.21 3.40
C ILE A 128 -5.55 -21.66 1.94
N VAL A 129 -5.79 -20.73 1.01
CA VAL A 129 -5.98 -21.02 -0.43
C VAL A 129 -4.93 -20.35 -1.32
N GLY A 130 -3.71 -20.17 -0.82
CA GLY A 130 -2.65 -19.43 -1.51
C GLY A 130 -2.29 -19.99 -2.90
N LEU A 131 -2.31 -21.32 -3.07
CA LEU A 131 -2.04 -21.93 -4.37
C LEU A 131 -3.15 -21.62 -5.39
N ASP A 132 -4.41 -21.65 -4.96
CA ASP A 132 -5.55 -21.32 -5.82
C ASP A 132 -5.55 -19.83 -6.19
N MET A 133 -5.22 -18.95 -5.25
CA MET A 133 -5.06 -17.51 -5.53
C MET A 133 -3.92 -17.24 -6.51
N GLN A 134 -2.78 -17.93 -6.35
CA GLN A 134 -1.68 -17.82 -7.30
C GLN A 134 -2.09 -18.34 -8.68
N GLN A 135 -2.81 -19.46 -8.74
CA GLN A 135 -3.32 -20.00 -10.01
C GLN A 135 -4.29 -19.04 -10.68
N MET A 136 -5.22 -18.43 -9.92
CA MET A 136 -6.13 -17.40 -10.43
C MET A 136 -5.37 -16.24 -11.08
N LEU A 137 -4.35 -15.69 -10.40
CA LEU A 137 -3.54 -14.59 -10.93
C LEU A 137 -2.74 -15.00 -12.16
N LYS A 138 -2.18 -16.21 -12.19
CA LYS A 138 -1.47 -16.76 -13.36
C LYS A 138 -2.40 -16.92 -14.55
N SER A 139 -3.59 -17.48 -14.34
CA SER A 139 -4.60 -17.65 -15.40
C SER A 139 -5.07 -16.29 -15.93
N TYR A 140 -5.27 -15.29 -15.06
CA TYR A 140 -5.59 -13.94 -15.51
C TYR A 140 -4.47 -13.34 -16.38
N ALA A 141 -3.20 -13.50 -15.97
CA ALA A 141 -2.06 -12.96 -16.68
C ALA A 141 -1.78 -13.66 -18.04
N SER A 142 -2.22 -14.90 -18.22
CA SER A 142 -2.03 -15.66 -19.47
C SER A 142 -3.08 -15.41 -20.54
N GLY A 143 -4.21 -14.77 -20.19
CA GLY A 143 -5.43 -14.79 -21.01
C GLY A 143 -6.07 -16.18 -21.06
#